data_AF-A0A4R9BJ59-F1
#
_entry.id   AF-A0A4R9BJ59-F1
#
_cell.length_a   1.000
_cell.length_b   1.000
_cell.length_c   1.000
_cell.angle_alpha   90.00
_cell.angle_beta   90.00
_cell.angle_gamma   90.00
#
_symmetry.space_group_name_H-M   'P 1'
#
loop_
_entity.id
_entity.type
_entity.pdbx_description
1 polymer ?
#
loop_
_entity_poly.entity_id
_entity_poly.type
_entity_poly.pdbx_seq_one_letter_code
_entity_poly.pdbx_strand_id
1 'polypeptide(L)'
;MSGAGRVRGRGYPSAEVCRHRSRRGHTHLAALSIAADLTAIELTDASLYTVLHSRLGVSIVSGRRQVRAVPATQGLAQLLQVSIGEPLPLQLLEGTSLDENGVPFEMFPS
;
A
#
# COMPACT_ATOMS: atom_id res chain seq x y z
N MET A 1 -11.96 -14.75 17.53
CA MET A 1 -12.43 -13.46 18.09
C MET A 1 -11.60 -12.37 17.45
N SER A 2 -12.19 -11.62 16.53
CA SER A 2 -11.50 -10.62 15.70
C SER A 2 -11.71 -9.22 16.30
N GLY A 3 -10.63 -8.54 16.66
CA GLY A 3 -10.64 -7.16 17.12
C GLY A 3 -10.19 -6.23 16.00
N ALA A 4 -11.14 -5.64 15.28
CA ALA A 4 -10.86 -4.59 14.30
C ALA A 4 -10.58 -3.27 15.03
N GLY A 5 -9.31 -2.86 15.08
CA GLY A 5 -8.90 -1.56 15.60
C GLY A 5 -9.40 -0.42 14.71
N ARG A 6 -10.06 0.57 15.32
CA ARG A 6 -10.63 1.74 14.66
C ARG A 6 -9.56 2.82 14.51
N VAL A 7 -9.26 3.26 13.29
CA VAL A 7 -8.42 4.44 13.02
C VAL A 7 -9.23 5.49 12.26
N ARG A 8 -9.23 6.72 12.79
CA ARG A 8 -10.01 7.87 12.29
C ARG A 8 -9.29 8.55 11.11
N GLY A 9 -9.86 8.38 9.92
CA GLY A 9 -9.66 9.16 8.69
C GLY A 9 -10.75 8.70 7.72
N ARG A 10 -11.44 9.59 7.00
CA ARG A 10 -12.71 9.31 6.25
C ARG A 10 -12.78 7.87 5.72
N GLY A 11 -13.57 7.06 6.43
CA GLY A 11 -13.43 5.61 6.45
C GLY A 11 -13.94 4.94 5.19
N TYR A 12 -13.00 4.55 4.33
CA TYR A 12 -13.21 3.42 3.44
C TYR A 12 -12.74 2.17 4.18
N PRO A 13 -13.57 1.11 4.26
CA PRO A 13 -13.09 -0.16 4.76
C PRO A 13 -11.96 -0.62 3.84
N SER A 14 -10.79 -0.97 4.40
CA SER A 14 -9.62 -1.32 3.60
C SER A 14 -9.10 -2.71 3.93
N ALA A 15 -8.52 -3.35 2.91
CA ALA A 15 -7.84 -4.63 3.04
C ALA A 15 -6.35 -4.45 2.80
N GLU A 16 -5.53 -5.14 3.57
CA GLU A 16 -4.09 -5.16 3.39
C GLU A 16 -3.71 -6.32 2.46
N VAL A 17 -2.94 -6.00 1.43
CA VAL A 17 -2.42 -6.96 0.48
C VAL A 17 -0.90 -7.00 0.60
N CYS A 18 -0.38 -8.14 1.04
CA CYS A 18 1.06 -8.42 1.09
C CYS A 18 1.55 -8.90 -0.28
N ARG A 19 2.56 -8.22 -0.83
CA ARG A 19 3.20 -8.62 -2.09
C ARG A 19 4.55 -9.27 -1.81
N HIS A 20 4.76 -10.46 -2.38
CA HIS A 20 6.07 -11.12 -2.37
C HIS A 20 6.88 -10.63 -3.57
N ARG A 21 7.83 -9.73 -3.30
CA ARG A 21 8.86 -9.25 -4.22
C ARG A 21 10.22 -9.36 -3.52
N SER A 22 11.31 -8.95 -4.19
CA SER A 22 12.66 -8.86 -3.60
C SER A 22 12.68 -8.22 -2.19
N ARG A 23 11.73 -7.34 -1.87
CA ARG A 23 11.37 -6.95 -0.51
C ARG A 23 9.85 -7.04 -0.32
N ARG A 24 9.38 -7.54 0.83
CA ARG A 24 7.94 -7.58 1.16
C ARG A 24 7.40 -6.15 1.24
N GLY A 25 6.29 -5.90 0.55
CA GLY A 25 5.59 -4.62 0.60
C GLY A 25 4.13 -4.82 1.00
N HIS A 26 3.62 -3.87 1.78
CA HIS A 26 2.22 -3.82 2.21
C HIS A 26 1.51 -2.73 1.41
N THR A 27 0.35 -3.06 0.86
CA THR A 27 -0.51 -2.12 0.14
C THR A 27 -1.90 -2.17 0.77
N HIS A 28 -2.50 -1.01 1.05
CA HIS A 28 -3.88 -0.95 1.52
C HIS A 28 -4.81 -0.66 0.34
N LEU A 29 -5.80 -1.52 0.12
CA LEU A 29 -6.83 -1.36 -0.89
C LEU A 29 -8.10 -0.82 -0.26
N ALA A 30 -8.64 0.28 -0.80
CA ALA A 30 -9.87 0.90 -0.31
C ALA A 30 -11.15 0.15 -0.75
N ALA A 31 -11.06 -0.71 -1.77
CA ALA A 31 -12.15 -1.52 -2.27
C ALA A 31 -12.05 -2.97 -1.77
N LEU A 32 -12.79 -3.32 -0.71
CA LEU A 32 -12.77 -4.67 -0.13
C LEU A 32 -13.20 -5.77 -1.11
N SER A 33 -14.17 -5.49 -1.99
CA SER A 33 -14.61 -6.45 -3.01
C SER A 33 -13.46 -6.82 -3.95
N ILE A 34 -12.71 -5.82 -4.39
CA ILE A 34 -11.56 -6.02 -5.27
C ILE A 34 -10.45 -6.79 -4.55
N ALA A 35 -10.23 -6.51 -3.26
CA ALA A 35 -9.27 -7.25 -2.47
C ALA A 35 -9.65 -8.74 -2.31
N ALA A 36 -10.95 -9.06 -2.23
CA ALA A 36 -11.43 -10.44 -2.13
C ALA A 36 -11.19 -11.24 -3.42
N ASP A 37 -11.11 -10.58 -4.58
CA ASP A 37 -10.89 -11.20 -5.89
C ASP A 37 -9.39 -11.39 -6.24
N LEU A 38 -8.48 -10.96 -5.35
CA LEU A 38 -7.04 -11.11 -5.53
C LEU A 38 -6.49 -12.26 -4.68
N THR A 39 -5.68 -13.11 -5.30
CA THR A 39 -4.96 -14.17 -4.59
C THR A 39 -3.47 -13.85 -4.44
N ALA A 40 -2.84 -14.42 -3.41
CA ALA A 40 -1.40 -14.25 -3.20
C ALA A 40 -0.56 -14.79 -4.38
N ILE A 41 -1.03 -15.86 -5.04
CA ILE A 41 -0.37 -16.46 -6.21
C ILE A 41 -0.33 -15.47 -7.37
N GLU A 42 -1.46 -14.82 -7.67
CA GLU A 42 -1.55 -13.83 -8.76
C GLU A 42 -0.70 -12.59 -8.52
N LEU A 43 -0.39 -12.29 -7.26
CA LEU A 43 0.40 -11.12 -6.86
C LEU A 43 1.88 -11.42 -6.65
N THR A 44 2.30 -12.69 -6.78
CA THR A 44 3.69 -13.10 -6.62
C THR A 44 4.49 -12.68 -7.84
N ASP A 45 5.56 -11.90 -7.63
CA ASP A 45 6.42 -11.34 -8.67
C ASP A 45 5.67 -10.61 -9.80
N ALA A 46 4.46 -10.14 -9.51
CA ALA A 46 3.58 -9.45 -10.44
C ALA A 46 3.47 -7.96 -10.10
N SER A 47 3.12 -7.16 -11.11
CA SER A 47 2.66 -5.80 -10.91
C SER A 47 1.18 -5.82 -10.52
N LEU A 48 0.86 -5.25 -9.36
CA LEU A 48 -0.54 -5.08 -8.92
C LEU A 48 -1.37 -4.39 -10.01
N TYR A 49 -0.86 -3.30 -10.62
CA TYR A 49 -1.63 -2.51 -11.58
C TYR A 49 -1.88 -3.30 -12.86
N THR A 50 -0.92 -4.16 -13.25
CA THR A 50 -1.10 -5.07 -14.39
C THR A 50 -2.14 -6.14 -14.09
N VAL A 51 -2.12 -6.75 -12.89
CA VAL A 51 -3.13 -7.75 -12.49
C VAL A 51 -4.53 -7.14 -12.47
N LEU A 52 -4.67 -5.93 -11.90
CA LEU A 52 -5.94 -5.21 -11.84
C LEU A 52 -6.50 -4.90 -13.22
N HIS A 53 -5.66 -4.37 -14.11
CA HIS A 53 -6.08 -4.04 -15.46
C HIS A 53 -6.44 -5.30 -16.25
N SER A 54 -5.56 -6.30 -16.27
CA SER A 54 -5.74 -7.50 -17.10
C SER A 54 -6.84 -8.44 -16.63
N ARG A 55 -7.09 -8.55 -15.32
CA ARG A 55 -8.08 -9.50 -14.78
C ARG A 55 -9.40 -8.85 -14.40
N LEU A 56 -9.35 -7.65 -13.84
CA LEU A 56 -10.52 -6.98 -13.27
C LEU A 56 -10.96 -5.77 -14.11
N GLY A 57 -10.24 -5.44 -15.18
CA GLY A 57 -10.54 -4.27 -16.03
C GLY A 57 -10.32 -2.93 -15.33
N VAL A 58 -9.70 -2.91 -14.15
CA VAL A 58 -9.52 -1.70 -13.35
C VAL A 58 -8.27 -0.97 -13.79
N SER A 59 -8.43 0.28 -14.22
CA SER A 59 -7.34 1.16 -14.61
C SER A 59 -7.09 2.23 -13.55
N ILE A 60 -5.88 2.26 -13.00
CA ILE A 60 -5.43 3.31 -12.07
C ILE A 60 -4.84 4.46 -12.88
N VAL A 61 -5.55 5.59 -12.94
CA VAL A 61 -5.22 6.68 -13.88
C VAL A 61 -4.67 7.93 -13.20
N SER A 62 -4.92 8.10 -11.89
CA SER A 62 -4.45 9.29 -11.18
C SER A 62 -4.19 9.00 -9.70
N GLY A 63 -3.71 10.02 -8.98
CA GLY A 63 -3.48 9.90 -7.55
C GLY A 63 -2.70 11.07 -6.98
N ARG A 64 -2.78 11.25 -5.67
CA ARG A 64 -1.94 12.20 -4.92
C ARG A 64 -0.83 11.41 -4.24
N ARG A 65 0.41 11.86 -4.40
CA ARG A 65 1.59 11.29 -3.72
C ARG A 65 2.36 12.40 -3.04
N GLN A 66 2.77 12.16 -1.81
CA GLN A 66 3.65 13.03 -1.06
C GLN A 66 4.86 12.22 -0.60
N VAL A 67 6.04 12.83 -0.73
CA VAL A 67 7.29 12.27 -0.23
C VAL A 67 7.72 13.10 0.97
N ARG A 68 7.98 12.44 2.09
CA ARG A 68 8.45 13.07 3.32
C ARG A 68 9.73 12.41 3.81
N ALA A 69 10.61 13.24 4.35
CA ALA A 69 11.76 12.79 5.11
C ALA A 69 11.30 12.48 6.54
N VAL A 70 11.48 11.23 6.99
CA VAL A 70 11.15 10.80 8.35
C VAL A 70 12.36 10.10 8.99
N PRO A 71 12.58 10.26 10.30
CA PRO A 71 13.63 9.52 10.99
C PRO A 71 13.34 8.01 10.93
N ALA A 72 14.39 7.20 10.78
CA ALA A 72 14.26 5.76 10.88
C ALA A 72 13.97 5.35 12.33
N THR A 73 12.78 4.81 12.60
CA THR A 73 12.52 4.15 13.87
C THR A 73 13.38 2.88 13.98
N GLN A 74 13.68 2.42 15.19
CA GLN A 74 14.47 1.20 15.40
C GLN A 74 13.92 -0.01 14.62
N GLY A 75 12.58 -0.17 14.58
CA GLY A 75 11.94 -1.26 13.84
C GLY A 75 12.12 -1.13 12.33
N LEU A 76 11.91 0.07 11.76
CA LEU A 76 12.11 0.31 10.33
C LEU A 76 13.59 0.19 9.94
N ALA A 77 14.50 0.67 10.77
CA ALA A 77 15.94 0.57 10.53
C ALA A 77 16.40 -0.89 10.42
N GLN A 78 15.91 -1.76 11.32
CA GLN A 78 16.18 -3.20 11.28
C GLN A 78 15.59 -3.85 10.02
N LEU A 79 14.33 -3.56 9.69
CA LEU A 79 13.65 -4.12 8.51
C LEU A 79 14.33 -3.69 7.20
N LEU A 80 14.79 -2.44 7.13
CA LEU A 80 15.44 -1.88 5.96
C LEU A 80 16.95 -2.12 5.91
N GLN A 81 17.52 -2.69 6.98
CA GLN A 81 18.96 -2.94 7.15
C GLN A 81 19.80 -1.65 7.03
N VAL A 82 19.35 -0.57 7.68
CA VAL A 82 20.05 0.71 7.73
C VAL A 82 20.52 1.02 9.15
N SER A 83 21.62 1.75 9.28
CA SER A 83 22.17 2.14 10.58
C SER A 83 21.22 3.06 11.35
N ILE A 84 21.00 2.76 12.63
CA ILE A 84 20.24 3.61 13.56
C ILE A 84 21.12 4.79 13.96
N GLY A 85 20.61 6.02 13.85
CA GLY A 85 21.28 7.23 14.36
C GLY A 85 22.13 7.99 13.34
N GLU A 86 22.31 7.46 12.13
CA GLU A 86 22.82 8.26 11.00
C GLU A 86 21.70 9.21 10.49
N PRO A 87 21.98 10.47 10.15
CA PRO A 87 20.99 11.46 9.74
C PRO A 87 20.46 11.24 8.32
N LEU A 88 20.30 9.98 7.90
CA LEU A 88 19.70 9.64 6.62
C LEU A 88 18.19 9.46 6.81
N PRO A 89 17.37 10.47 6.49
CA PRO A 89 15.93 10.33 6.60
C PRO A 89 15.45 9.23 5.65
N LEU A 90 14.58 8.37 6.14
CA LEU A 90 13.81 7.49 5.28
C LEU A 90 12.86 8.34 4.43
N GLN A 91 12.70 7.94 3.17
CA GLN A 91 11.68 8.51 2.30
C GLN A 91 10.38 7.75 2.54
N LEU A 92 9.42 8.42 3.19
CA LEU A 92 8.07 7.92 3.33
C LEU A 92 7.22 8.41 2.16
N LEU A 93 6.57 7.47 1.48
CA LEU A 93 5.58 7.75 0.43
C LEU A 93 4.18 7.64 1.04
N GLU A 94 3.43 8.73 0.99
CA GLU A 94 2.05 8.82 1.47
C GLU A 94 1.12 9.20 0.32
N GLY A 95 -0.15 8.81 0.41
CA GLY A 95 -1.18 9.28 -0.52
C GLY A 95 -2.18 8.23 -0.98
N THR A 96 -2.75 8.46 -2.16
CA THR A 96 -3.89 7.67 -2.67
C THR A 96 -3.84 7.60 -4.19
N SER A 97 -4.14 6.43 -4.74
CA SER A 97 -4.38 6.24 -6.17
C SER A 97 -5.86 6.15 -6.47
N LEU A 98 -6.29 6.69 -7.61
CA LEU A 98 -7.67 6.75 -8.07
C LEU A 98 -7.84 6.00 -9.40
N ASP A 99 -8.99 5.37 -9.59
CA ASP A 99 -9.40 4.82 -10.87
C ASP A 99 -9.93 5.90 -11.85
N GLU A 100 -10.38 5.47 -13.03
CA GLU A 100 -10.96 6.34 -14.06
C GLU A 100 -12.24 7.08 -13.64
N ASN A 101 -12.94 6.57 -12.63
CA ASN A 101 -14.14 7.18 -12.05
C ASN A 101 -13.79 8.12 -10.89
N GLY A 102 -12.50 8.30 -10.58
CA GLY A 102 -12.02 9.09 -9.44
C GLY A 102 -12.21 8.39 -8.09
N VAL A 103 -12.50 7.09 -8.08
CA VAL A 103 -12.72 6.32 -6.85
C VAL A 103 -11.37 5.94 -6.24
N PRO A 104 -11.15 6.19 -4.93
CA PRO A 104 -9.97 5.72 -4.22
C PRO A 104 -9.79 4.21 -4.34
N PHE A 105 -8.60 3.80 -4.78
CA PHE A 105 -8.29 2.40 -5.01
C PHE A 105 -7.19 1.91 -4.07
N GLU A 106 -6.03 2.57 -4.09
CA GLU A 106 -4.86 2.22 -3.27
C GLU A 106 -4.57 3.36 -2.30
N MET A 107 -4.28 3.04 -1.05
CA MET A 107 -3.86 4.00 -0.03
C MET A 107 -2.46 3.66 0.47
N PHE A 108 -1.64 4.70 0.59
CA PHE A 108 -0.33 4.66 1.23
C PHE A 108 -0.45 5.40 2.57
N PRO A 109 -0.05 4.76 3.68
CA PRO A 109 -0.28 5.30 5.02
C PRO A 109 0.38 6.68 5.18
N SER A 110 -0.35 7.59 5.82
CA SER A 110 0.08 8.92 6.27
C SER A 110 0.41 8.93 7.76
#